data_AF-A0A967JT78-F1
#
_entry.id   AF-A0A967JT78-F1
#
_cell.length_a   1.000
_cell.length_b   1.000
_cell.length_c   1.000
_cell.angle_alpha   90.00
_cell.angle_beta   90.00
_cell.angle_gamma   90.00
#
_symmetry.space_group_name_H-M   'P 1'
#
loop_
_entity.id
_entity.type
_entity.pdbx_description
1 polymer ?
#
loop_
_entity_poly.entity_id
_entity_poly.type
_entity_poly.pdbx_seq_one_letter_code
_entity_poly.pdbx_strand_id
1 'polypeptide(L)' 'QRAFIEAGAAQCGICTPGMIMAALTLGRRPSRRRIQQALAGNLCRCTGYEAIYRAIQAAAARPEPAPATTRRGAVERHPV' A
#
# COMPACT_ATOMS: atom_id res chain seq x y z
N GLN A 1 -3.30 -0.52 0.67
CA GLN A 1 -3.29 -0.08 -0.75
C GLN A 1 -4.01 1.25 -1.00
N ARG A 2 -5.24 1.48 -0.50
CA ARG A 2 -6.00 2.74 -0.69
C ARG A 2 -5.16 4.03 -0.55
N ALA A 3 -4.35 4.11 0.51
CA ALA A 3 -3.50 5.28 0.77
C ALA A 3 -2.44 5.55 -0.32
N PHE A 4 -1.97 4.54 -1.06
CA PHE A 4 -1.04 4.75 -2.17
C PHE A 4 -1.71 5.46 -3.34
N ILE A 5 -2.98 5.13 -3.60
CA ILE A 5 -3.79 5.77 -4.65
C ILE A 5 -4.04 7.22 -4.27
N GLU A 6 -4.55 7.44 -3.06
CA GLU A 6 -4.90 8.78 -2.57
C GLU A 6 -3.69 9.72 -2.47
N ALA A 7 -2.51 9.20 -2.16
CA ALA A 7 -1.28 9.99 -2.04
C ALA A 7 -0.51 10.20 -3.35
N GLY A 8 -0.95 9.59 -4.47
CA GLY A 8 -0.20 9.59 -5.73
C GLY A 8 1.15 8.84 -5.62
N ALA A 9 1.21 7.80 -4.80
CA ALA A 9 2.43 7.04 -4.51
C ALA A 9 2.77 5.98 -5.59
N ALA A 10 1.98 5.91 -6.66
CA ALA A 10 2.22 5.05 -7.82
C ALA A 10 2.12 5.89 -9.10
N GLN A 11 3.20 5.93 -9.88
CA GLN A 11 3.23 6.50 -11.23
C GLN A 11 3.30 5.37 -12.26
N CYS A 12 4.50 4.85 -12.57
CA CYS A 12 4.66 3.69 -13.45
C CYS A 12 4.23 2.35 -12.83
N GLY A 13 4.04 2.31 -11.50
CA GLY A 13 3.56 1.13 -10.77
C GLY A 13 4.58 0.01 -10.55
N ILE A 14 5.72 -0.03 -11.25
CA ILE A 14 6.68 -1.16 -11.21
C ILE A 14 7.13 -1.48 -9.77
N CYS A 15 7.52 -0.47 -8.99
CA CYS A 15 8.00 -0.68 -7.61
C CYS A 15 6.87 -0.89 -6.60
N THR A 16 5.62 -0.62 -6.96
CA THR A 16 4.50 -0.51 -6.01
C THR A 16 4.22 -1.81 -5.26
N PRO A 17 4.25 -3.01 -5.88
CA PRO A 17 4.09 -4.26 -5.14
C PRO A 17 5.14 -4.45 -4.05
N GLY A 18 6.42 -4.24 -4.36
CA GLY A 18 7.52 -4.35 -3.39
C GLY A 18 7.39 -3.34 -2.24
N MET A 19 7.04 -2.10 -2.57
CA MET A 19 6.80 -1.04 -1.56
C MET A 19 5.68 -1.41 -0.60
N ILE A 20 4.57 -1.97 -1.10
CA ILE A 20 3.45 -2.39 -0.26
C ILE A 20 3.88 -3.53 0.64
N MET A 21 4.54 -4.56 0.10
CA MET A 21 4.96 -5.72 0.89
C MET A 21 5.96 -5.35 1.99
N ALA A 22 6.93 -4.49 1.69
CA ALA A 22 7.86 -3.96 2.68
C ALA A 22 7.16 -3.08 3.73
N ALA A 23 6.14 -2.31 3.34
CA ALA A 23 5.38 -1.49 4.28
C ALA A 23 4.51 -2.32 5.23
N LEU A 24 4.10 -3.53 4.86
CA LEU A 24 3.31 -4.42 5.73
C LEU A 24 4.11 -4.90 6.96
N THR A 25 5.45 -4.88 6.91
CA THR A 25 6.28 -5.21 8.08
C THR A 25 6.34 -4.07 9.10
N LEU A 26 5.76 -2.91 8.79
CA LEU A 26 5.72 -1.75 9.68
C LEU A 26 4.50 -1.83 10.58
N GLY A 27 4.69 -1.61 11.89
CA GLY A 27 3.60 -1.46 12.85
C GLY A 27 2.85 -0.13 12.72
N ARG A 28 2.02 0.18 13.72
CA ARG A 28 1.25 1.44 13.76
C ARG A 28 2.17 2.65 13.88
N ARG A 29 1.83 3.73 13.16
CA ARG A 29 2.49 5.05 13.23
C ARG A 29 4.04 4.99 13.19
N PRO A 30 4.66 4.33 12.19
CA PRO A 30 6.11 4.20 12.12
C PRO A 30 6.77 5.56 11.91
N SER A 31 7.94 5.77 12.52
CA SER A 31 8.72 6.97 12.27
C SER A 31 9.23 7.01 10.83
N ARG A 32 9.50 8.21 10.31
CA ARG A 32 10.04 8.40 8.96
C ARG A 32 11.31 7.59 8.70
N ARG A 33 12.23 7.57 9.67
CA ARG A 33 13.46 6.77 9.62
C ARG A 33 13.16 5.27 9.50
N ARG A 34 12.16 4.77 10.24
CA ARG A 34 11.80 3.35 10.20
C ARG A 34 11.21 2.95 8.84
N ILE A 35 10.42 3.83 8.24
CA ILE A 35 9.89 3.62 6.88
C ILE A 35 11.04 3.55 5.87
N GLN A 36 11.98 4.51 5.91
CA GLN A 36 13.13 4.53 5.00
C GLN A 36 13.96 3.25 5.09
N GLN A 37 14.23 2.77 6.31
CA GLN A 37 14.95 1.52 6.52
C GLN A 37 14.21 0.31 5.94
N ALA A 38 12.90 0.23 6.15
CA ALA A 38 12.08 -0.87 5.58
C ALA A 38 12.04 -0.82 4.05
N LEU A 39 12.12 0.36 3.45
CA LEU A 39 12.10 0.54 1.99
C LEU A 39 13.47 0.54 1.34
N ALA A 40 14.57 0.40 2.07
CA ALA A 40 15.94 0.56 1.53
C ALA A 40 16.25 -0.40 0.36
N GLY A 41 15.63 -1.59 0.33
CA GLY A 41 15.74 -2.56 -0.78
C GLY A 41 14.72 -2.37 -1.91
N ASN A 42 13.83 -1.38 -1.81
CA ASN A 42 12.78 -1.12 -2.79
C ASN A 42 13.08 0.18 -3.53
N LEU A 43 13.68 0.07 -4.72
CA LEU A 43 14.03 1.24 -5.51
C LEU A 43 12.82 1.80 -6.26
N CYS A 44 12.67 3.12 -6.23
CA CYS A 44 11.70 3.84 -7.04
C CYS A 44 12.38 4.90 -7.90
N ARG A 45 12.08 4.91 -9.21
CA ARG A 45 12.60 5.91 -10.14
C ARG A 45 11.66 7.10 -10.38
N CYS A 46 10.37 6.93 -10.11
CA CYS A 46 9.35 7.87 -10.57
C CYS A 46 8.88 8.86 -9.49
N THR A 47 8.68 8.40 -8.24
CA THR A 47 7.99 9.18 -7.21
C THR A 47 8.89 10.11 -6.38
N GLY A 48 10.21 9.88 -6.40
CA GLY A 48 11.12 10.53 -5.45
C GLY A 48 10.85 10.15 -3.97
N TYR A 49 10.12 9.06 -3.73
CA TYR A 49 9.75 8.48 -2.42
C TYR A 49 8.80 9.29 -1.52
N GLU A 50 8.72 10.62 -1.64
CA GLU A 50 7.94 11.44 -0.70
C GLU A 50 6.46 11.02 -0.61
N ALA A 51 5.82 10.79 -1.77
CA ALA A 51 4.44 10.31 -1.83
C ALA A 51 4.26 8.91 -1.20
N ILE A 52 5.25 8.03 -1.34
CA ILE A 52 5.25 6.68 -0.75
C ILE A 52 5.32 6.78 0.78
N TYR A 53 6.19 7.64 1.31
CA TYR A 53 6.30 7.83 2.76
C TYR A 53 5.00 8.37 3.36
N ARG A 54 4.36 9.35 2.72
CA ARG A 54 3.04 9.86 3.15
C ARG A 54 1.97 8.78 3.08
N ALA A 55 1.94 7.97 2.02
CA ALA A 55 0.99 6.88 1.87
C ALA A 55 1.11 5.85 3.01
N ILE A 56 2.34 5.49 3.38
CA ILE A 56 2.60 4.52 4.46
C ILE A 56 2.20 5.10 5.81
N GLN A 57 2.55 6.35 6.10
CA GLN A 57 2.13 7.02 7.34
C GLN A 57 0.60 7.10 7.44
N ALA A 58 -0.07 7.49 6.36
CA ALA A 58 -1.52 7.56 6.30
C ALA A 58 -2.18 6.18 6.44
N ALA A 59 -1.60 5.13 5.87
CA ALA A 59 -2.10 3.76 6.02
C ALA A 59 -1.93 3.26 7.47
N ALA A 60 -0.75 3.44 8.05
CA ALA A 60 -0.43 2.97 9.40
C ALA A 60 -1.15 3.76 10.53
N ALA A 61 -1.72 4.92 10.21
CA ALA A 61 -2.56 5.70 11.11
C ALA A 61 -4.03 5.26 11.07
N ARG A 62 -4.50 4.60 10.00
CA ARG A 62 -5.90 4.19 9.87
C ARG A 62 -6.24 3.06 10.86
N PRO A 63 -7.50 2.97 11.31
CA PRO A 63 -8.03 1.76 11.92
C PRO A 63 -7.97 0.61 10.91
N GLU A 64 -7.81 -0.62 11.39
CA GLU A 64 -8.01 -1.82 10.57
C GLU A 64 -9.41 -1.72 9.93
N PRO A 65 -9.56 -1.88 8.61
CA PRO A 65 -10.88 -1.95 8.03
C PRO A 65 -11.62 -3.16 8.62
N ALA A 66 -12.90 -3.00 8.93
CA ALA A 66 -13.74 -4.11 9.37
C ALA A 66 -13.67 -5.24 8.33
N PRO A 67 -13.63 -6.52 8.77
CA PRO A 67 -13.54 -7.65 7.85
C PRO A 67 -14.67 -7.59 6.84
N ALA A 68 -14.33 -7.67 5.55
CA ALA A 68 -15.32 -7.67 4.49
C ALA A 68 -16.20 -8.92 4.62
N THR A 69 -17.50 -8.73 4.90
CA THR A 69 -18.48 -9.80 4.87
C THR A 69 -18.67 -10.25 3.43
N THR A 70 -18.00 -11.34 3.05
CA THR A 70 -18.16 -11.93 1.73
C THR A 70 -19.60 -12.41 1.58
N ARG A 71 -20.45 -11.67 0.87
CA ARG A 71 -21.68 -12.25 0.32
C ARG A 71 -21.25 -13.25 -0.74
N ARG A 72 -21.41 -14.55 -0.48
CA ARG A 72 -21.28 -15.59 -1.51
C ARG A 72 -22.40 -15.36 -2.55
N GLY A 73 -22.11 -14.59 -3.58
CA GLY A 73 -22.95 -14.47 -4.78
C GLY A 73 -22.73 -15.69 -5.67
N ALA A 74 -23.81 -16.34 -6.06
CA ALA A 74 -23.81 -17.45 -7.01
C ALA A 74 -23.08 -17.07 -8.29
N VAL A 75 -22.26 -18.00 -8.80
CA VAL A 75 -21.59 -17.86 -10.10
C VAL A 75 -22.65 -17.92 -11.19
N GLU A 76 -23.08 -16.78 -11.71
CA GLU A 76 -23.84 -16.72 -12.96
C GLU A 76 -22.89 -17.08 -14.10
N ARG A 77 -23.14 -18.25 -14.71
CA ARG A 77 -22.36 -18.76 -15.84
C ARG A 77 -22.69 -17.90 -17.05
N HIS A 78 -21.70 -17.17 -17.55
CA HIS A 78 -21.77 -16.50 -18.84
C HIS A 78 -21.65 -17.59 -19.93
N PRO A 79 -22.65 -17.78 -20.81
CA PRO A 79 -22.48 -18.68 -21.94
C PRO A 79 -21.46 -18.05 -22.89
N VAL A 80 -20.51 -18.87 -23.31
CA VAL A 80 -19.50 -18.57 -24.35
C VAL A 80 -20.16 -18.18 -25.66
#